data_AF-A0A950HDV2-F1
#
_entry.id   AF-A0A950HDV2-F1
#
_cell.length_a   1.000
_cell.length_b   1.000
_cell.length_c   1.000
_cell.angle_alpha   90.00
_cell.angle_beta   90.00
_cell.angle_gamma   90.00
#
_symmetry.space_group_name_H-M   'P 1'
#
loop_
_entity.id
_entity.type
_entity.pdbx_description
1 polymer ?
#
loop_
_entity_poly.entity_id
_entity_poly.type
_entity_poly.pdbx_seq_one_letter_code
_entity_poly.pdbx_strand_id
1 'polypeptide(L)' 'MVVERRNGPEFATLLGLGAATAGILIVGLGLGWLVDRLVDTLPAFTLVGLALGIVGAGVYIYTKFTKFMKE' A
#
# COMPACT_ATOMS: atom_id res chain seq x y z
N MET A 1 6.44 15.57 37.64
CA MET A 1 5.56 14.85 36.70
C MET A 1 6.38 14.57 35.45
N VAL A 2 6.79 13.32 35.25
CA VAL A 2 7.41 12.90 33.99
C VAL A 2 6.25 12.73 33.01
N VAL A 3 6.08 13.69 32.11
CA VAL A 3 5.13 13.55 31.00
C VAL A 3 5.74 12.52 30.07
N GLU A 4 5.30 11.28 30.21
CA GLU A 4 5.61 10.20 29.28
C GLU A 4 5.10 10.65 27.90
N ARG A 5 5.99 11.21 27.06
CA ARG A 5 5.68 11.43 25.65
C ARG A 5 5.55 10.06 25.04
N ARG A 6 4.32 9.52 25.01
CA ARG A 6 3.94 8.46 24.09
C ARG A 6 4.22 9.00 22.70
N ASN A 7 5.44 8.76 22.19
CA ASN A 7 5.81 8.90 20.78
C ASN A 7 5.10 7.79 19.99
N GLY A 8 3.77 7.72 20.10
CA GLY A 8 2.95 6.94 19.20
C GLY A 8 2.94 7.64 17.84
N PRO A 9 2.89 6.89 16.73
CA PRO A 9 2.81 7.48 15.40
C PRO A 9 1.66 8.48 15.37
N GLU A 10 1.98 9.72 14.99
CA GLU A 10 1.01 10.80 14.89
C GLU A 10 -0.15 10.36 13.97
N PHE A 11 -1.38 10.75 14.26
CA PHE A 11 -2.55 10.35 13.47
C PHE A 11 -2.36 10.66 11.97
N ALA A 12 -1.66 11.75 11.66
CA ALA A 12 -1.25 12.12 10.31
C ALA A 12 -0.32 11.09 9.64
N THR A 13 0.58 10.44 10.39
CA THR A 13 1.47 9.38 9.90
C THR A 13 0.68 8.11 9.58
N LEU A 14 -0.30 7.76 10.42
CA LEU A 14 -1.21 6.63 10.17
C LEU A 14 -2.08 6.88 8.94
N LEU A 15 -2.61 8.08 8.80
CA LEU A 15 -3.41 8.50 7.64
C LEU A 15 -2.57 8.48 6.35
N GLY A 16 -1.33 8.97 6.41
CA GLY A 16 -0.39 8.93 5.29
C GLY A 16 -0.02 7.51 4.86
N LEU A 17 0.15 6.60 5.82
CA LEU A 17 0.35 5.17 5.55
C LEU A 17 -0.86 4.54 4.85
N GLY A 18 -2.08 4.83 5.34
CA GLY A 18 -3.32 4.37 4.72
C GLY A 18 -3.49 4.90 3.30
N ALA A 19 -3.26 6.20 3.09
CA ALA A 19 -3.35 6.84 1.78
C ALA A 19 -2.31 6.30 0.79
N ALA A 20 -1.07 6.08 1.22
CA ALA A 20 -0.03 5.47 0.40
C ALA A 20 -0.40 4.04 0.00
N THR A 21 -0.94 3.26 0.94
CA THR A 21 -1.39 1.88 0.70
C THR A 21 -2.55 1.85 -0.30
N ALA A 22 -3.55 2.72 -0.13
CA ALA A 22 -4.65 2.86 -1.07
C ALA A 22 -4.16 3.29 -2.46
N GLY A 23 -3.20 4.21 -2.54
CA GLY A 23 -2.58 4.62 -3.80
C GLY A 23 -1.90 3.48 -4.54
N ILE A 24 -1.11 2.65 -3.84
CA ILE A 24 -0.45 1.48 -4.43
C ILE A 24 -1.48 0.48 -4.98
N LEU A 25 -2.58 0.25 -4.25
CA LEU A 25 -3.66 -0.63 -4.69
C LEU A 25 -4.37 -0.07 -5.92
N ILE A 26 -4.72 1.21 -5.94
CA ILE A 26 -5.39 1.85 -7.08
C ILE A 26 -4.49 1.83 -8.32
N VAL A 27 -3.18 2.05 -8.17
CA VAL A 27 -2.23 1.97 -9.27
C VAL A 27 -2.12 0.55 -9.82
N GLY A 28 -1.97 -0.46 -8.96
CA GLY A 28 -1.88 -1.86 -9.39
C GLY A 28 -3.16 -2.35 -10.07
N LEU A 29 -4.32 -2.00 -9.52
CA LEU A 29 -5.63 -2.35 -10.04
C LEU A 29 -5.93 -1.58 -11.34
N GLY A 30 -5.62 -0.29 -11.38
CA GLY A 30 -5.81 0.56 -12.55
C GLY A 30 -4.93 0.17 -13.73
N LEU A 31 -3.65 -0.18 -13.49
CA LEU A 31 -2.76 -0.69 -14.53
C LEU A 31 -3.22 -2.06 -15.04
N GLY A 32 -3.63 -2.98 -14.15
CA GLY A 32 -4.17 -4.28 -14.56
C GLY A 32 -5.44 -4.16 -15.40
N TRP A 33 -6.35 -3.27 -15.02
CA TRP A 33 -7.59 -2.99 -15.75
C TRP A 33 -7.34 -2.35 -17.12
N LEU A 34 -6.38 -1.42 -17.21
CA LEU A 34 -6.03 -0.77 -18.49
C LEU A 34 -5.44 -1.78 -19.48
N VAL A 35 -4.63 -2.72 -18.98
CA VAL A 35 -4.05 -3.80 -19.79
C VAL A 35 -5.13 -4.78 -20.25
N ASP A 36 -6.05 -5.23 -19.38
CA ASP A 36 -7.17 -6.09 -19.80
C ASP A 36 -8.04 -5.44 -20.87
N ARG A 37 -8.30 -4.13 -20.75
CA ARG A 37 -9.11 -3.37 -21.72
C ARG A 37 -8.44 -3.24 -23.10
N LEU A 38 -7.11 -3.30 -23.16
CA LEU A 38 -6.34 -3.21 -24.40
C LEU A 38 -6.18 -4.57 -25.11
N VAL A 39 -6.21 -5.68 -24.36
CA VAL A 39 -5.90 -7.02 -24.89
C VAL A 39 -7.18 -7.86 -25.07
N ASP A 40 -8.35 -7.37 -24.65
CA ASP A 40 -9.64 -8.10 -24.71
C ASP A 40 -9.57 -9.48 -24.03
N THR A 41 -8.68 -9.58 -23.05
CA THR A 41 -8.49 -10.79 -22.26
C THR A 41 -9.57 -10.86 -21.19
N LEU A 42 -10.07 -12.07 -20.91
CA LEU A 42 -10.76 -12.40 -19.66
C LEU A 42 -10.02 -11.74 -18.49
N PRO A 43 -10.69 -11.30 -17.40
CA PRO A 43 -10.21 -10.31 -16.41
C PRO A 43 -9.02 -10.79 -15.54
N ALA A 44 -7.99 -11.34 -16.18
CA ALA A 44 -6.85 -12.03 -15.62
C ALA A 44 -5.73 -11.04 -15.37
N PHE A 45 -5.51 -10.05 -16.24
CA PHE A 45 -4.53 -9.00 -15.98
C PHE A 45 -4.97 -8.06 -14.85
N THR A 46 -6.27 -7.83 -14.70
CA THR A 46 -6.82 -7.12 -13.55
C THR A 46 -6.58 -7.89 -12.25
N LEU A 47 -6.76 -9.22 -12.25
CA LEU A 47 -6.47 -10.07 -11.09
C LEU A 47 -4.98 -10.12 -10.75
N VAL A 48 -4.11 -10.21 -11.76
CA VAL A 48 -2.65 -10.19 -11.55
C VAL A 48 -2.19 -8.81 -11.07
N GLY A 49 -2.73 -7.73 -11.64
CA GLY A 49 -2.45 -6.36 -11.20
C GLY A 49 -2.93 -6.09 -9.76
N LEU A 50 -4.08 -6.63 -9.39
CA LEU A 50 -4.58 -6.61 -8.01
C LEU A 50 -3.66 -7.40 -7.07
N ALA A 51 -3.27 -8.62 -7.45
CA ALA A 51 -2.37 -9.45 -6.66
C ALA A 51 -1.01 -8.76 -6.44
N LEU A 52 -0.45 -8.14 -7.49
CA LEU A 52 0.77 -7.33 -7.40
C LEU A 52 0.59 -6.09 -6.52
N GLY A 53 -0.57 -5.42 -6.61
CA GLY A 53 -0.92 -4.30 -5.73
C GLY A 53 -0.98 -4.70 -4.26
N ILE A 54 -1.58 -5.85 -3.95
CA ILE A 54 -1.65 -6.41 -2.58
C ILE A 54 -0.24 -6.73 -2.06
N VAL A 55 0.58 -7.39 -2.86
CA VAL A 55 1.97 -7.71 -2.49
C VAL A 55 2.77 -6.43 -2.27
N GLY A 56 2.65 -5.45 -3.16
CA GLY A 56 3.33 -4.16 -3.06
C GLY A 56 2.93 -3.37 -1.81
N ALA A 57 1.64 -3.34 -1.49
CA ALA A 57 1.11 -2.76 -0.25
C ALA A 57 1.68 -3.45 1.00
N GLY A 58 1.72 -4.78 1.00
CA GLY A 58 2.31 -5.56 2.09
C GLY A 58 3.81 -5.26 2.28
N VAL A 59 4.58 -5.20 1.19
CA VAL A 59 6.01 -4.86 1.23
C VAL A 59 6.23 -3.41 1.70
N TYR A 60 5.39 -2.48 1.27
CA TYR A 60 5.47 -1.07 1.70
C TYR A 60 5.23 -0.91 3.21
N ILE A 61 4.20 -1.57 3.73
CA ILE A 61 3.91 -1.59 5.17
C ILE A 61 5.06 -2.27 5.92
N TYR A 62 5.56 -3.42 5.43
CA TYR A 62 6.63 -4.16 6.06
C TYR A 62 7.95 -3.38 6.13
N THR A 63 8.33 -2.70 5.04
CA THR A 63 9.54 -1.84 5.00
C THR A 63 9.41 -0.64 5.92
N LYS A 64 8.24 -0.02 6.01
CA LYS A 64 7.98 1.08 6.96
C LYS A 64 8.03 0.59 8.42
N PHE A 65 7.43 -0.55 8.73
CA PHE A 65 7.45 -1.14 10.06
C PHE A 65 8.84 -1.58 10.51
N THR A 66 9.60 -2.24 9.63
CA THR A 66 10.98 -2.66 9.93
C THR A 66 11.93 -1.47 10.08
N LYS A 67 11.70 -0.38 9.35
CA LYS A 67 12.43 0.88 9.55
C LYS A 67 12.11 1.50 10.90
N PHE A 68 10.84 1.50 11.31
CA PHE A 68 10.39 1.97 12.62
C PHE A 68 10.97 1.18 13.81
N MET A 69 11.27 -0.11 13.64
CA MET A 69 11.91 -0.93 14.70
C MET A 69 13.44 -0.81 14.74
N LYS A 70 14.06 -0.22 13.71
CA LYS A 70 15.51 -0.04 13.63
C LYS A 70 15.98 1.35 14.11
N GLU A 71 15.07 2.32 14.17
CA GLU A 71 15.26 3.60 14.87
C GLU A 71 14.88 3.46 16.35
#